data_AF-A0A091C0M3-F1
#
_entry.id   AF-A0A091C0M3-F1
#
_cell.length_a   1.000
_cell.length_b   1.000
_cell.length_c   1.000
_cell.angle_alpha   90.00
_cell.angle_beta   90.00
_cell.angle_gamma   90.00
#
_symmetry.space_group_name_H-M   'P 1'
#
loop_
_entity.id
_entity.type
_entity.pdbx_description
1 polymer ?
#
loop_
_entity_poly.entity_id
_entity_poly.type
_entity_poly.pdbx_seq_one_letter_code
_entity_poly.pdbx_strand_id
1 'polypeptide(L)' 'MDYAKYGGAVLFGLKSPVVKTHGATKPEAVAATIKQIHTMLDTDVVGKLTKQFEVEDTQN' A
#
# COMPACT_ATOMS: atom_id res chain seq x y z
N MET A 1 16.62 13.77 -3.05
CA MET A 1 15.73 13.00 -3.93
C MET A 1 14.31 13.16 -3.42
N ASP A 2 13.38 13.58 -4.28
CA ASP A 2 11.99 13.87 -3.90
C ASP A 2 11.14 12.59 -4.00
N TYR A 3 11.19 11.76 -2.95
CA TYR A 3 10.44 10.50 -2.87
C TYR A 3 8.93 10.69 -2.69
N ALA A 4 8.48 11.91 -2.41
CA ALA A 4 7.05 12.22 -2.25
C ALA A 4 6.26 11.99 -3.55
N LYS A 5 6.93 11.92 -4.71
CA LYS A 5 6.31 11.63 -6.01
C LYS A 5 5.85 10.19 -6.19
N TYR A 6 6.38 9.25 -5.39
CA TYR A 6 6.03 7.83 -5.48
C TYR A 6 4.88 7.43 -4.54
N GLY A 7 4.37 8.39 -3.76
CA GLY A 7 3.29 8.18 -2.79
C GLY A 7 3.79 8.16 -1.34
N GLY A 8 3.05 7.48 -0.48
CA GLY A 8 3.32 7.36 0.96
C GLY A 8 3.87 6.00 1.38
N ALA A 9 4.16 5.88 2.68
CA ALA A 9 4.62 4.64 3.27
C ALA A 9 3.45 3.64 3.41
N VAL A 10 3.57 2.47 2.80
CA VAL A 10 2.56 1.40 2.86
C VAL A 10 2.71 0.61 4.15
N LEU A 11 1.59 0.40 4.86
CA LEU A 11 1.51 -0.51 6.00
C LEU A 11 0.99 -1.87 5.54
N PHE A 12 1.91 -2.80 5.24
CA PHE A 12 1.56 -4.17 4.87
C PHE A 12 1.18 -5.03 6.09
N GLY A 13 0.43 -6.11 5.85
CA GLY A 13 -0.06 -7.03 6.88
C GLY A 13 -1.45 -6.67 7.43
N LEU A 14 -2.07 -5.61 6.92
CA LEU A 14 -3.46 -5.25 7.23
C LEU A 14 -4.42 -5.84 6.18
N LYS A 15 -5.70 -5.96 6.55
CA LYS A 15 -6.77 -6.48 5.68
C LYS A 15 -7.14 -5.55 4.51
N SER A 16 -6.52 -4.38 4.41
CA SER A 16 -6.82 -3.38 3.37
C SER A 16 -5.62 -2.46 3.15
N PRO A 17 -5.53 -1.76 2.00
CA PRO A 17 -4.48 -0.78 1.75
C PRO A 17 -4.52 0.36 2.76
N VAL A 18 -3.47 0.51 3.57
CA VAL A 18 -3.28 1.65 4.47
C VAL A 18 -1.95 2.30 4.14
N VAL A 19 -1.98 3.60 3.85
CA VAL A 19 -0.80 4.36 3.44
C VAL A 19 -0.67 5.63 4.28
N LYS A 20 0.50 5.86 4.86
CA LYS A 20 0.84 7.10 5.55
C LYS A 20 1.46 8.10 4.56
N THR A 21 0.75 9.17 4.27
CA THR A 21 1.32 10.31 3.53
C THR A 21 2.29 11.09 4.41
N HIS A 22 3.44 11.50 3.86
CA HIS A 22 4.44 12.30 4.57
C HIS A 22 3.87 13.66 5.01
N GLY A 23 4.11 14.09 6.24
CA GLY A 23 3.44 15.27 6.84
C GLY A 23 3.83 16.63 6.25
N ALA A 24 5.04 16.77 5.71
CA ALA A 24 5.55 18.04 5.17
C ALA A 24 5.19 18.31 3.71
N THR A 25 4.11 17.69 3.20
CA THR A 25 3.86 17.65 1.76
C THR A 25 2.81 18.64 1.26
N LYS A 26 3.07 19.15 0.06
CA LYS A 26 2.16 19.92 -0.77
C LYS A 26 1.03 19.01 -1.31
N PRO A 27 -0.08 19.57 -1.85
CA PRO A 27 -1.23 18.80 -2.34
C PRO A 27 -0.89 17.65 -3.31
N GLU A 28 0.22 17.76 -4.04
CA GLU A 28 0.67 16.76 -5.00
C GLU A 28 1.00 15.41 -4.36
N ALA A 29 1.54 15.38 -3.14
CA ALA A 29 1.86 14.12 -2.47
C ALA A 29 0.61 13.41 -1.96
N VAL A 30 -0.42 14.16 -1.54
CA VAL A 30 -1.73 13.60 -1.21
C VAL A 30 -2.33 12.96 -2.45
N ALA A 31 -2.30 13.65 -3.59
CA ALA A 31 -2.75 13.09 -4.87
C ALA A 31 -1.95 11.85 -5.29
N ALA A 32 -0.63 11.83 -5.06
CA ALA A 32 0.21 10.67 -5.33
C ALA A 32 -0.16 9.47 -4.43
N THR A 33 -0.38 9.68 -3.13
CA THR A 33 -0.85 8.63 -2.21
C THR A 33 -2.21 8.06 -2.63
N ILE A 34 -3.15 8.91 -3.05
CA ILE A 34 -4.46 8.44 -3.53
C ILE A 34 -4.28 7.55 -4.77
N LYS A 35 -3.45 7.98 -5.74
CA LYS A 35 -3.14 7.16 -6.93
C LYS A 35 -2.49 5.83 -6.55
N GLN A 36 -1.58 5.83 -5.59
CA GLN A 36 -0.96 4.61 -5.08
C GLN A 36 -2.00 3.65 -4.48
N ILE A 37 -2.92 4.15 -3.65
CA ILE A 37 -4.01 3.33 -3.07
C ILE A 37 -4.89 2.76 -4.18
N HIS A 38 -5.24 3.57 -5.19
CA HIS A 38 -6.03 3.11 -6.33
C HIS A 38 -5.34 1.95 -7.08
N THR A 39 -4.03 2.08 -7.37
CA THR A 39 -3.26 1.01 -7.99
C THR A 39 -3.18 -0.25 -7.10
N MET A 40 -3.08 -0.09 -5.78
CA MET A 40 -3.09 -1.24 -4.86
C MET A 40 -4.42 -2.01 -4.88
N LEU A 41 -5.53 -1.30 -5.07
CA LEU A 41 -6.86 -1.90 -5.23
C LEU A 41 -6.98 -2.59 -6.61
N ASP A 42 -6.61 -1.91 -7.69
CA ASP A 42 -6.71 -2.45 -9.06
C ASP A 42 -5.86 -3.71 -9.26
N THR A 43 -4.72 -3.78 -8.58
CA THR A 43 -3.79 -4.92 -8.67
C THR A 43 -4.04 -6.02 -7.64
N ASP A 44 -5.01 -5.84 -6.74
CA ASP A 44 -5.32 -6.75 -5.62
C ASP A 44 -4.07 -7.23 -4.86
N VAL A 45 -3.19 -6.30 -4.50
CA VAL A 45 -1.92 -6.65 -3.84
C VAL A 45 -2.15 -7.26 -2.45
N VAL A 46 -3.19 -6.81 -1.74
CA VAL A 46 -3.54 -7.34 -0.41
C VAL A 46 -4.03 -8.77 -0.52
N GLY A 47 -4.97 -9.08 -1.43
CA GLY A 47 -5.45 -10.45 -1.63
C GLY A 47 -4.34 -11.40 -2.05
N LYS A 48 -3.41 -10.96 -2.90
CA LYS A 48 -2.22 -11.75 -3.28
C LYS A 48 -1.31 -12.05 -2.10
N LEU A 49 -1.05 -11.06 -1.24
CA LEU A 49 -0.23 -11.26 -0.04
C LEU A 49 -0.93 -12.19 0.95
N THR A 50 -2.22 -11.98 1.22
CA THR A 50 -3.02 -12.88 2.06
C THR A 50 -2.95 -14.31 1.56
N LYS A 51 -3.20 -14.55 0.27
CA LYS A 51 -3.10 -15.88 -0.33
C LYS A 51 -1.69 -16.47 -0.23
N GLN A 52 -0.64 -15.67 -0.37
CA GLN A 52 0.73 -16.15 -0.29
C GLN A 52 1.09 -16.66 1.11
N PHE A 53 0.63 -15.97 2.15
CA PHE A 53 1.01 -16.26 3.54
C PHE A 53 0.01 -17.13 4.30
N GLU A 54 -1.25 -17.26 3.87
CA GLU A 54 -2.22 -18.19 4.47
C GLU A 54 -1.96 -19.66 4.08
N VAL A 55 -1.26 -19.92 2.97
CA VAL A 55 -0.97 -21.30 2.50
C VAL A 55 0.07 -22.01 3.37
N GLU A 56 0.85 -21.31 4.18
CA GLU A 56 1.86 -21.91 5.06
C GLU A 56 1.29 -22.54 6.35
N ASP A 57 0.04 -22.23 6.75
CA ASP A 57 -0.54 -22.71 8.02
C ASP A 57 -1.22 -24.09 7.93
N THR A 58 -1.35 -24.71 6.75
CA THR A 58 -2.11 -25.98 6.58
C THR A 58 -1.23 -27.24 6.45
N GLN A 59 0.05 -27.18 6.83
CA GLN A 59 0.99 -28.31 6.72
C GLN A 59 1.72 -28.69 8.02
N ASN A 60 1.26 -28.24 9.20
CA ASN A 60 1.78 -28.69 10.50
C ASN A 60 0.69 -29.26 11.40
#